data_AF-A0A9X5I7I2-F1
#
_entry.id   AF-A0A9X5I7I2-F1
#
_cell.length_a   1.000
_cell.length_b   1.000
_cell.length_c   1.000
_cell.angle_alpha   90.00
_cell.angle_beta   90.00
_cell.angle_gamma   90.00
#
_symmetry.space_group_name_H-M   'P 1'
#
loop_
_entity.id
_entity.type
_entity.pdbx_description
1 polymer ?
#
loop_
_entity_poly.entity_id
_entity_poly.type
_entity_poly.pdbx_seq_one_letter_code
_entity_poly.pdbx_strand_id
1 'polypeptide(L)'
;MYQTLAPRSDWQSFLQVLEKLDNGEVGTSNEQILLSFKQFAATIATNCDCVAQVYFGAIAPICKQRPELESELIKKALLPLIYLELTNLEDVLKWVSWYSQQTKPYFGRTSNEGIFWLRYDLPLKWELIQELINEILEEEKEDNLE
;
A
#
# COMPACT_ATOMS: atom_id res chain seq x y z
N MET A 1 -8.97 -1.93 -14.90
CA MET A 1 -9.34 -3.36 -14.94
C MET A 1 -8.27 -4.16 -14.21
N TYR A 2 -8.54 -4.54 -12.95
CA TYR A 2 -7.66 -5.38 -12.15
C TYR A 2 -7.60 -6.80 -12.72
N GLN A 3 -6.52 -7.16 -13.40
CA GLN A 3 -6.35 -8.52 -13.89
C GLN A 3 -5.82 -9.40 -12.76
N THR A 4 -6.62 -10.41 -12.39
CA THR A 4 -6.30 -11.53 -11.48
C THR A 4 -6.09 -11.19 -10.00
N LEU A 5 -7.10 -10.62 -9.35
CA LEU A 5 -7.28 -10.75 -7.90
C LEU A 5 -7.97 -12.09 -7.64
N ALA A 6 -7.32 -13.02 -6.94
CA ALA A 6 -7.97 -14.27 -6.54
C ALA A 6 -9.22 -13.92 -5.69
N PRO A 7 -10.43 -14.41 -6.04
CA PRO A 7 -11.67 -13.88 -5.48
C PRO A 7 -11.92 -14.47 -4.10
N ARG A 8 -11.23 -13.89 -3.11
CA ARG A 8 -11.66 -13.93 -1.73
C ARG A 8 -12.90 -13.05 -1.62
N SER A 9 -14.05 -13.64 -1.27
CA SER A 9 -15.34 -12.93 -1.21
C SER A 9 -15.31 -11.76 -0.23
N ASP A 10 -14.46 -11.84 0.78
CA ASP A 10 -14.17 -10.81 1.76
C ASP A 10 -13.37 -9.61 1.21
N TRP A 11 -12.85 -9.67 -0.02
CA TRP A 11 -12.15 -8.55 -0.66
C TRP A 11 -13.06 -7.73 -1.57
N GLN A 12 -14.22 -8.27 -1.96
CA GLN A 12 -15.13 -7.68 -2.96
C GLN A 12 -15.47 -6.21 -2.66
N SER A 13 -15.80 -5.87 -1.42
CA SER A 13 -16.16 -4.50 -1.03
C SER A 13 -15.03 -3.50 -1.27
N PHE A 14 -13.78 -3.90 -0.98
CA PHE A 14 -12.61 -3.05 -1.22
C PHE A 14 -12.31 -2.93 -2.72
N LEU A 15 -12.47 -4.01 -3.48
CA LEU A 15 -12.29 -3.97 -4.93
C LEU A 15 -13.30 -3.07 -5.63
N GLN A 16 -14.53 -3.00 -5.13
CA GLN A 16 -15.53 -2.04 -5.62
C GLN A 16 -15.13 -0.60 -5.34
N VAL A 17 -14.51 -0.31 -4.18
CA VAL A 17 -13.96 1.02 -3.90
C VAL A 17 -12.85 1.37 -4.88
N LEU A 18 -11.92 0.44 -5.11
CA LEU A 18 -10.83 0.61 -6.07
C LEU A 18 -11.33 0.80 -7.51
N GLU A 19 -12.37 0.08 -7.93
CA GLU A 19 -12.98 0.24 -9.24
C GLU A 19 -13.67 1.60 -9.41
N LYS A 20 -14.39 2.07 -8.38
CA LYS A 20 -14.99 3.40 -8.37
C LYS A 20 -13.96 4.51 -8.49
N LEU A 21 -12.85 4.38 -7.74
CA LEU A 21 -11.72 5.28 -7.87
C LEU A 21 -11.19 5.24 -9.31
N ASP A 22 -10.79 4.08 -9.83
CA ASP A 22 -10.27 3.94 -11.21
C ASP A 22 -11.20 4.56 -12.28
N ASN A 23 -12.52 4.52 -12.07
CA ASN A 23 -13.52 5.10 -12.99
C ASN A 23 -13.78 6.60 -12.78
N GLY A 24 -13.12 7.23 -11.80
CA GLY A 24 -13.31 8.63 -11.45
C GLY A 24 -14.67 8.93 -10.83
N GLU A 25 -15.34 7.94 -10.25
CA GLU A 25 -16.65 8.12 -9.63
C GLU A 25 -16.54 9.04 -8.41
N VAL A 26 -17.35 10.10 -8.41
CA VAL A 26 -17.43 11.05 -7.30
C VAL A 26 -18.42 10.52 -6.27
N GLY A 27 -17.96 10.31 -5.04
CA GLY A 27 -18.86 9.93 -3.93
C GLY A 27 -18.24 9.04 -2.86
N THR A 28 -17.07 8.44 -3.11
CA THR A 28 -16.34 7.73 -2.06
C THR A 28 -15.50 8.71 -1.24
N SER A 29 -15.86 8.88 0.03
CA SER A 29 -15.13 9.76 0.94
C SER A 29 -13.82 9.12 1.40
N ASN A 30 -12.90 9.95 1.87
CA ASN A 30 -11.61 9.48 2.39
C ASN A 30 -11.78 8.53 3.57
N GLU A 31 -12.74 8.79 4.45
CA GLU A 31 -13.08 7.92 5.58
C GLU A 31 -13.60 6.55 5.12
N GLN A 32 -14.40 6.51 4.05
CA GLN A 32 -14.89 5.25 3.47
C GLN A 32 -13.75 4.44 2.85
N ILE A 33 -12.80 5.10 2.19
CA ILE A 33 -11.61 4.46 1.61
C ILE A 33 -10.77 3.85 2.72
N LEU A 34 -10.44 4.63 3.75
CA LEU A 34 -9.64 4.19 4.89
C LEU A 34 -10.31 3.05 5.65
N LEU A 35 -11.63 3.14 5.91
CA LEU A 35 -12.39 2.07 6.55
C LEU A 35 -12.37 0.78 5.71
N SER A 36 -12.58 0.90 4.39
CA SER A 36 -12.56 -0.25 3.49
C SER A 36 -11.18 -0.89 3.41
N PHE A 37 -10.12 -0.08 3.34
CA PHE A 37 -8.74 -0.56 3.39
C PHE A 37 -8.44 -1.26 4.71
N LYS A 38 -8.84 -0.69 5.85
CA LYS A 38 -8.66 -1.30 7.18
C LYS A 38 -9.34 -2.65 7.30
N GLN A 39 -10.60 -2.77 6.85
CA GLN A 39 -11.34 -4.02 6.86
C GLN A 39 -10.67 -5.07 5.97
N PHE A 40 -10.28 -4.66 4.76
CA PHE A 40 -9.54 -5.50 3.82
C PHE A 40 -8.20 -5.98 4.41
N ALA A 41 -7.41 -5.07 4.97
CA ALA A 41 -6.11 -5.35 5.58
C ALA A 41 -6.20 -6.40 6.70
N ALA A 42 -7.26 -6.33 7.53
CA ALA A 42 -7.49 -7.28 8.62
C ALA A 42 -7.76 -8.73 8.14
N THR A 43 -8.09 -8.94 6.86
CA THR A 43 -8.32 -10.29 6.31
C THR A 43 -7.05 -10.98 5.82
N ILE A 44 -5.95 -10.24 5.76
CA ILE A 44 -4.67 -10.71 5.23
C ILE A 44 -3.93 -11.47 6.34
N ALA A 45 -3.92 -12.80 6.23
CA ALA A 45 -3.16 -13.67 7.11
C ALA A 45 -2.05 -14.36 6.29
N THR A 46 -0.90 -13.71 6.13
CA THR A 46 0.26 -14.22 5.40
C THR A 46 1.55 -13.59 5.94
N ASN A 47 2.70 -13.94 5.37
CA ASN A 47 4.01 -13.38 5.76
C ASN A 47 4.16 -11.90 5.37
N CYS A 48 5.09 -11.19 6.01
CA CYS A 48 5.31 -9.76 5.82
C CYS A 48 5.57 -9.36 4.37
N ASP A 49 6.33 -10.14 3.59
CA ASP A 49 6.59 -9.80 2.17
C ASP A 49 5.28 -9.83 1.36
N CYS A 50 4.46 -10.87 1.54
CA CYS A 50 3.15 -10.94 0.92
C CYS A 50 2.21 -9.82 1.40
N VAL A 51 2.25 -9.44 2.68
CA VAL A 51 1.48 -8.28 3.19
C VAL A 51 1.93 -6.99 2.51
N ALA A 52 3.23 -6.75 2.40
CA ALA A 52 3.77 -5.56 1.74
C ALA A 52 3.33 -5.51 0.25
N GLN A 53 3.43 -6.62 -0.46
CA GLN A 53 2.95 -6.71 -1.86
C GLN A 53 1.45 -6.37 -1.98
N VAL A 54 0.65 -6.82 -1.01
CA VAL A 54 -0.78 -6.51 -0.98
C VAL A 54 -1.01 -5.03 -0.70
N TYR A 55 -0.37 -4.47 0.32
CA TYR A 55 -0.54 -3.09 0.71
C TYR A 55 -0.09 -2.13 -0.39
N PHE A 56 1.13 -2.26 -0.92
CA PHE A 56 1.59 -1.41 -2.02
C PHE A 56 0.72 -1.54 -3.27
N GLY A 57 0.21 -2.74 -3.57
CA GLY A 57 -0.74 -2.93 -4.67
C GLY A 57 -2.08 -2.24 -4.44
N ALA A 58 -2.58 -2.28 -3.21
CA ALA A 58 -3.87 -1.71 -2.81
C ALA A 58 -3.82 -0.18 -2.70
N ILE A 59 -2.77 0.39 -2.11
CA ILE A 59 -2.70 1.83 -1.84
C ILE A 59 -2.31 2.64 -3.07
N ALA A 60 -1.57 2.07 -4.03
CA ALA A 60 -1.07 2.82 -5.18
C ALA A 60 -2.16 3.53 -6.01
N PRO A 61 -3.27 2.87 -6.42
CA PRO A 61 -4.36 3.56 -7.12
C PRO A 61 -5.08 4.58 -6.22
N ILE A 62 -5.15 4.34 -4.90
CA ILE A 62 -5.74 5.28 -3.95
C ILE A 62 -4.90 6.56 -3.88
N CYS A 63 -3.61 6.43 -3.57
CA CYS A 63 -2.68 7.54 -3.45
C CYS A 63 -2.57 8.35 -4.74
N LYS A 64 -2.68 7.70 -5.90
CA LYS A 64 -2.70 8.39 -7.19
C LYS A 64 -3.86 9.38 -7.31
N GLN A 65 -5.01 9.03 -6.73
CA GLN A 65 -6.25 9.82 -6.84
C GLN A 65 -6.61 10.65 -5.61
N ARG A 66 -6.02 10.30 -4.46
CA ARG A 66 -6.23 10.94 -3.16
C ARG A 66 -4.86 11.18 -2.51
N PRO A 67 -4.05 12.14 -3.02
CA PRO A 67 -2.74 12.43 -2.47
C PRO A 67 -2.74 12.79 -0.98
N GLU A 68 -3.85 13.33 -0.48
CA GLU A 68 -4.05 13.65 0.93
C GLU A 68 -4.05 12.41 1.85
N LEU A 69 -4.23 11.20 1.31
CA LEU A 69 -4.16 9.95 2.04
C LEU A 69 -2.77 9.31 2.02
N GLU A 70 -1.81 9.87 1.28
CA GLU A 70 -0.50 9.26 1.05
C GLU A 70 0.24 8.97 2.36
N SER A 71 0.31 9.94 3.28
CA SER A 71 1.06 9.77 4.52
C SER A 71 0.56 8.56 5.33
N GLU A 72 -0.75 8.51 5.61
CA GLU A 72 -1.34 7.42 6.39
C GLU A 72 -1.21 6.06 5.70
N LEU A 73 -1.48 6.00 4.40
CA LEU A 73 -1.47 4.75 3.64
C LEU A 73 -0.05 4.22 3.41
N ILE A 74 0.91 5.10 3.10
CA ILE A 74 2.32 4.72 2.95
C ILE A 74 2.85 4.22 4.29
N LYS A 75 2.56 4.90 5.41
CA LYS A 75 2.98 4.44 6.74
C LYS A 75 2.52 3.01 7.01
N LYS A 76 1.25 2.69 6.69
CA LYS A 76 0.72 1.33 6.79
C LYS A 76 1.42 0.33 5.86
N ALA A 77 1.74 0.73 4.64
CA ALA A 77 2.45 -0.13 3.68
C ALA A 77 3.92 -0.38 4.05
N LEU A 78 4.56 0.55 4.76
CA LEU A 78 5.95 0.43 5.21
C LEU A 78 6.13 -0.55 6.38
N LEU A 79 5.17 -0.64 7.31
CA LEU A 79 5.24 -1.53 8.48
C LEU A 79 5.73 -2.96 8.17
N PRO A 80 5.14 -3.71 7.22
CA PRO A 80 5.64 -5.05 6.90
C PRO A 80 7.07 -5.06 6.33
N LEU A 81 7.51 -4.00 5.67
CA LEU A 81 8.91 -3.89 5.20
C LEU A 81 9.87 -3.65 6.37
N ILE A 82 9.48 -2.84 7.34
CA ILE A 82 10.26 -2.63 8.58
C ILE A 82 10.42 -3.95 9.35
N TYR A 83 9.38 -4.77 9.44
CA TYR A 83 9.46 -6.11 10.01
C TYR A 83 10.31 -7.11 9.20
N LEU A 84 10.63 -6.78 7.95
CA LEU A 84 11.61 -7.49 7.12
C LEU A 84 13.02 -6.86 7.20
N GLU A 85 13.24 -5.97 8.19
CA GLU A 85 14.50 -5.25 8.42
C GLU A 85 14.89 -4.25 7.31
N LEU A 86 13.97 -3.91 6.41
CA LEU A 86 14.14 -2.88 5.39
C LEU A 86 13.93 -1.49 6.01
N THR A 87 14.89 -1.07 6.83
CA THR A 87 14.78 0.09 7.74
C THR A 87 15.36 1.39 7.19
N ASN A 88 15.76 1.41 5.91
CA ASN A 88 16.27 2.61 5.25
C ASN A 88 15.57 2.85 3.92
N LEU A 89 15.57 4.11 3.48
CA LEU A 89 14.93 4.56 2.26
C LEU A 89 15.42 3.80 1.01
N GLU A 90 16.72 3.55 0.90
CA GLU A 90 17.29 2.91 -0.29
C GLU A 90 16.74 1.49 -0.48
N ASP A 91 16.68 0.71 0.60
CA ASP A 91 16.19 -0.66 0.57
C ASP A 91 14.67 -0.74 0.32
N VAL A 92 13.91 0.18 0.90
CA VAL A 92 12.47 0.32 0.61
C VAL A 92 12.24 0.64 -0.87
N LEU A 93 12.97 1.62 -1.43
CA LEU A 93 12.82 1.99 -2.84
C LEU A 93 13.26 0.86 -3.79
N LYS A 94 14.32 0.12 -3.45
CA LYS A 94 14.72 -1.09 -4.18
C LYS A 94 13.61 -2.14 -4.17
N TRP A 95 13.01 -2.40 -3.00
CA TRP A 95 11.92 -3.36 -2.87
C TRP A 95 10.70 -2.93 -3.68
N VAL A 96 10.29 -1.65 -3.61
CA VAL A 96 9.17 -1.10 -4.40
C VAL A 96 9.44 -1.24 -5.90
N SER A 97 10.66 -0.92 -6.33
CA SER A 97 11.08 -1.07 -7.72
C SER A 97 10.98 -2.53 -8.19
N TRP A 98 11.49 -3.48 -7.40
CA TRP A 98 11.36 -4.92 -7.66
C TRP A 98 9.91 -5.36 -7.73
N TYR A 99 9.08 -4.95 -6.76
CA TYR A 99 7.66 -5.28 -6.69
C TYR A 99 6.91 -4.79 -7.94
N SER A 100 7.16 -3.55 -8.37
CA SER A 100 6.51 -2.94 -9.53
C SER A 100 6.79 -3.69 -10.85
N GLN A 101 7.82 -4.53 -10.88
CA GLN A 101 8.22 -5.34 -12.04
C GLN A 101 7.62 -6.75 -12.01
N GLN A 102 6.99 -7.17 -10.91
CA GLN A 102 6.41 -8.50 -10.77
C GLN A 102 5.21 -8.69 -11.69
N THR A 103 5.21 -9.80 -12.43
CA THR A 103 4.10 -10.17 -13.32
C THR A 103 3.00 -10.96 -12.62
N LYS A 104 3.30 -11.56 -11.45
CA LYS A 104 2.38 -12.38 -10.65
C LYS A 104 2.59 -12.16 -9.14
N PRO A 105 2.40 -10.94 -8.63
CA PRO A 105 2.49 -10.68 -7.18
C PRO A 105 1.37 -11.41 -6.41
N TYR A 106 1.56 -11.59 -5.10
CA TYR A 106 0.64 -12.35 -4.23
C TYR A 106 -0.81 -11.83 -4.26
N PHE A 107 -0.98 -10.52 -4.27
CA PHE A 107 -2.28 -9.86 -4.36
C PHE A 107 -2.88 -9.84 -5.77
N GLY A 108 -2.16 -10.32 -6.78
CA GLY A 108 -2.46 -9.93 -8.15
C GLY A 108 -1.96 -8.51 -8.44
N ARG A 109 -1.95 -8.16 -9.72
CA ARG A 109 -1.31 -6.94 -10.20
C ARG A 109 -2.24 -5.74 -10.00
N THR A 110 -1.72 -4.68 -9.38
CA THR A 110 -2.45 -3.39 -9.26
C THR A 110 -2.74 -2.78 -10.64
N SER A 111 -3.57 -1.76 -10.70
CA SER A 111 -3.93 -1.07 -11.94
C SER A 111 -2.69 -0.49 -12.63
N ASN A 112 -2.77 -0.22 -13.94
CA ASN A 112 -1.65 0.40 -14.67
C ASN A 112 -1.27 1.76 -14.06
N GLU A 113 -2.26 2.51 -13.55
CA GLU A 113 -2.04 3.77 -12.85
C GLU A 113 -1.35 3.54 -11.51
N GLY A 114 -1.74 2.52 -10.75
CA GLY A 114 -1.04 2.13 -9.53
C GLY A 114 0.43 1.77 -9.80
N ILE A 115 0.72 1.02 -10.87
CA ILE A 115 2.10 0.69 -11.25
C ILE A 115 2.87 1.95 -11.66
N PHE A 116 2.24 2.85 -12.40
CA PHE A 116 2.84 4.12 -12.75
C PHE A 116 3.20 4.91 -11.49
N TRP A 117 2.27 5.02 -10.55
CA TRP A 117 2.50 5.73 -9.29
C TRP A 117 3.65 5.10 -8.50
N LEU A 118 3.70 3.77 -8.36
CA LEU A 118 4.79 3.06 -7.67
C LEU A 118 6.16 3.30 -8.32
N ARG A 119 6.21 3.39 -9.65
CA ARG A 119 7.48 3.52 -10.40
C ARG A 119 7.99 4.94 -10.50
N TYR A 120 7.09 5.92 -10.60
CA TYR A 120 7.45 7.28 -11.00
C TYR A 120 7.06 8.31 -9.95
N ASP A 121 5.91 8.16 -9.28
CA ASP A 121 5.43 9.18 -8.35
C ASP A 121 5.96 8.92 -6.93
N LEU A 122 5.89 7.68 -6.45
CA LEU A 122 6.33 7.30 -5.11
C LEU A 122 7.83 7.60 -4.86
N PRO A 123 8.77 7.30 -5.77
CA PRO A 123 10.19 7.61 -5.53
C PRO A 123 10.49 9.11 -5.42
N LEU A 124 9.63 9.98 -5.96
CA LEU A 124 9.76 11.43 -5.80
C LEU A 124 9.36 11.91 -4.41
N LYS A 125 8.70 11.06 -3.61
CA LYS A 125 8.24 11.34 -2.24
C LYS A 125 9.24 10.81 -1.20
N TRP A 126 10.52 10.81 -1.55
CA TRP A 126 11.58 10.24 -0.72
C TRP A 126 11.68 10.89 0.66
N GLU A 127 11.41 12.19 0.79
CA GLU A 127 11.35 12.90 2.09
C GLU A 127 10.27 12.32 2.98
N LEU A 128 9.04 12.20 2.46
CA LEU A 128 7.90 11.61 3.17
C LEU A 128 8.19 10.15 3.57
N ILE A 129 8.74 9.34 2.65
CA ILE A 129 9.06 7.94 2.96
C ILE A 129 10.10 7.88 4.09
N GLN A 130 11.14 8.70 4.04
CA GLN A 130 12.18 8.73 5.07
C GLN A 130 11.63 9.18 6.43
N GLU A 131 10.76 10.20 6.44
CA GLU A 131 10.07 10.66 7.65
C GLU A 131 9.23 9.54 8.28
N LEU A 132 8.40 8.87 7.48
CA LEU A 132 7.54 7.78 7.95
C LEU A 132 8.33 6.56 8.43
N ILE A 133 9.46 6.23 7.80
CA ILE A 133 10.36 5.17 8.29
C ILE A 133 10.87 5.53 9.70
N ASN A 134 11.33 6.77 9.89
CA ASN A 134 11.84 7.21 11.19
C ASN A 134 10.74 7.18 12.26
N GLU A 135 9.55 7.68 11.94
CA GLU A 135 8.39 7.68 12.83
C GLU A 135 8.02 6.25 13.29
N ILE A 136 7.94 5.29 12.36
CA ILE A 136 7.67 3.89 12.69
C ILE A 136 8.78 3.33 13.61
N LEU A 137 10.05 3.58 13.30
CA LEU A 137 11.17 3.08 14.11
C LEU A 137 11.23 3.71 15.51
N GLU A 138 10.68 4.90 15.70
CA GLU A 138 10.54 5.53 17.00
C GLU A 138 9.38 4.91 17.79
N GLU A 139 8.21 4.75 17.18
CA GLU A 139 7.04 4.08 17.77
C GLU A 139 7.38 2.65 18.25
N GLU A 140 8.07 1.87 17.41
CA GLU A 140 8.47 0.49 17.75
C GLU A 140 9.49 0.45 18.91
N LYS A 141 10.30 1.49 19.11
CA LYS A 141 11.21 1.55 20.27
C LYS A 141 10.45 1.83 21.55
N GLU A 142 9.44 2.70 21.50
CA GLU A 142 8.61 3.03 22.65
C GLU A 142 7.79 1.81 23.10
N ASP A 143 7.19 1.07 22.17
CA ASP A 143 6.41 -0.14 22.45
C ASP A 143 7.26 -1.28 23.05
N ASN A 144 8.57 -1.33 22.74
CA ASN A 144 9.49 -2.33 23.30
C ASN A 144 10.05 -1.96 24.68
N LEU A 145 9.71 -0.78 25.21
CA LEU A 145 10.13 -0.30 26.54
C LEU A 145 9.01 -0.39 27.60
N GLU A 146 7.79 -0.73 27.20
CA GLU A 146 6.63 -1.01 28.09
C GLU A 146 6.50 -2.51 28.46
#